data_AF-A0A8C4QVB1-F1
#
_entry.id   AF-A0A8C4QVB1-F1
#
_cell.length_a   1.000
_cell.length_b   1.000
_cell.length_c   1.000
_cell.angle_alpha   90.00
_cell.angle_beta   90.00
_cell.angle_gamma   90.00
#
_symmetry.space_group_name_H-M   'P 1'
#
loop_
_entity.id
_entity.type
_entity.pdbx_description
1 polymer ?
#
loop_
_entity_poly.entity_id
_entity_poly.type
_entity_poly.pdbx_seq_one_letter_code
_entity_poly.pdbx_strand_id
1 'polypeptide(L)'
;MANGARSSARFTTMQGSDAACPTMQEKLRKLSKTVHMLEEEQKTFHDDTQNIIKKNHDKICFLRKDNQRVRRALVTTLQHADENAFERIIQGRPVEKATLKHKSKEEVLQIMDQKVCDKIKRLDVLHYQKQQKQKKLQYLKSMYGSVLLEKRRNDTTDGEKCEEEKMLRILENRLDKSSIKRQQAEHMSKLYLKKRVHLQKERLTFPVLLNSLEAHLLQQHAELVQLQAQTADAIQKRNLAETRLQHLQEKVGKAKQERVKVQMSFRDQIKKERIIFEHLDKQFLQRIEMQSQRNLAMLDDYQSSPFTVEQEKKKCTLDEATGCITKATGVSNVQDILQRTLIQEETNSNLEKIRQKNDEELQCVIQQREYLQKTFDQLKYSREVNDNESLGDMKTQLENVQKRLVCGKEAMAKSRTLLDSIKTGIEHLKDKLNSISLGEDVDLLENLDSTSDESVLELFSLVESKLKCLLEGVQEKDFEEISMLIEEDEFHTTLEGKQPFNNAQFQSASSKQQVDSLYVNQEIAKFNKSRAMLKKRSQKIIEEYKQKRIH
;
A
#
# COMPACT_ATOMS: atom_id res chain seq x y z
N MET A 1 -112.44 -4.87 79.38
CA MET A 1 -113.21 -4.12 80.40
C MET A 1 -114.61 -3.87 79.85
N ALA A 2 -115.70 -3.81 80.62
CA ALA A 2 -116.02 -4.45 81.91
C ALA A 2 -117.52 -4.25 82.20
N ASN A 3 -118.22 -5.28 82.69
CA ASN A 3 -119.57 -5.24 83.31
C ASN A 3 -120.75 -4.81 82.39
N GLY A 4 -122.01 -5.17 82.68
CA GLY A 4 -122.53 -6.13 83.66
C GLY A 4 -124.03 -5.96 83.99
N ALA A 5 -124.67 -7.05 84.47
CA ALA A 5 -126.07 -7.16 84.97
C ALA A 5 -127.21 -6.89 83.96
N ARG A 6 -128.35 -7.62 83.87
CA ARG A 6 -129.19 -8.47 84.77
C ARG A 6 -130.30 -7.74 85.56
N SER A 7 -131.56 -7.97 85.17
CA SER A 7 -132.71 -8.40 86.01
C SER A 7 -133.87 -8.81 85.06
N SER A 8 -134.76 -9.80 85.25
CA SER A 8 -135.40 -10.44 86.43
C SER A 8 -136.46 -9.54 87.13
N ALA A 9 -137.66 -9.99 87.52
CA ALA A 9 -138.24 -11.34 87.50
C ALA A 9 -139.79 -11.36 87.47
N ARG A 10 -140.36 -12.45 86.93
CA ARG A 10 -141.48 -13.30 87.42
C ARG A 10 -142.79 -12.72 88.03
N PHE A 11 -143.89 -13.34 87.57
CA PHE A 11 -145.09 -13.79 88.31
C PHE A 11 -145.96 -12.80 89.10
N THR A 12 -147.26 -12.80 88.78
CA THR A 12 -148.30 -13.08 89.79
C THR A 12 -149.48 -13.84 89.15
N THR A 13 -150.04 -14.81 89.87
CA THR A 13 -151.26 -15.56 89.52
C THR A 13 -152.45 -15.09 90.36
N MET A 14 -153.65 -15.59 90.04
CA MET A 14 -155.00 -15.40 90.64
C MET A 14 -155.92 -14.59 89.71
N GLN A 15 -156.95 -15.18 89.09
CA GLN A 15 -158.20 -15.79 89.60
C GLN A 15 -159.37 -14.78 89.75
N GLY A 16 -160.47 -15.08 89.06
CA GLY A 16 -161.84 -14.74 89.49
C GLY A 16 -162.40 -13.37 89.09
N SER A 17 -163.72 -13.32 88.88
CA SER A 17 -164.58 -12.13 88.62
C SER A 17 -164.24 -11.28 87.38
N ASP A 18 -165.18 -10.83 86.53
CA ASP A 18 -166.63 -11.03 86.49
C ASP A 18 -167.13 -11.22 85.05
N ALA A 19 -168.21 -11.99 84.88
CA ALA A 19 -168.83 -12.28 83.59
C ALA A 19 -170.33 -11.97 83.58
N ALA A 20 -170.64 -10.67 83.41
CA ALA A 20 -171.96 -10.08 83.15
C ALA A 20 -173.03 -10.20 84.28
N CYS A 21 -173.90 -9.20 84.47
CA CYS A 21 -174.31 -8.16 83.53
C CYS A 21 -174.33 -6.73 84.13
N PRO A 22 -173.28 -5.91 83.90
CA PRO A 22 -173.38 -4.45 83.96
C PRO A 22 -173.93 -3.87 82.65
N THR A 23 -174.60 -2.72 82.73
CA THR A 23 -175.44 -2.18 81.65
C THR A 23 -174.67 -1.41 80.56
N MET A 24 -175.36 -1.16 79.44
CA MET A 24 -174.81 -0.78 78.13
C MET A 24 -173.94 0.50 78.10
N GLN A 25 -174.13 1.43 79.04
CA GLN A 25 -173.52 2.76 79.01
C GLN A 25 -171.99 2.76 79.21
N GLU A 26 -171.44 1.82 79.99
CA GLU A 26 -169.98 1.77 80.21
C GLU A 26 -169.19 1.46 78.93
N LYS A 27 -169.76 0.61 78.05
CA LYS A 27 -169.10 0.18 76.81
C LYS A 27 -168.91 1.36 75.86
N LEU A 28 -169.92 2.22 75.72
CA LEU A 28 -169.83 3.47 74.93
C LEU A 28 -168.76 4.42 75.48
N ARG A 29 -168.70 4.61 76.81
CA ARG A 29 -167.74 5.53 77.44
C ARG A 29 -166.28 5.07 77.29
N LYS A 30 -166.05 3.75 77.29
CA LYS A 30 -164.75 3.14 76.98
C LYS A 30 -164.40 3.35 75.49
N LEU A 31 -165.35 3.10 74.58
CA LEU A 31 -165.16 3.26 73.13
C LEU A 31 -164.80 4.69 72.71
N SER A 32 -165.48 5.71 73.24
CA SER A 32 -165.18 7.11 72.92
C SER A 32 -163.77 7.54 73.36
N LYS A 33 -163.27 7.04 74.50
CA LYS A 33 -161.88 7.29 74.92
C LYS A 33 -160.87 6.61 73.98
N THR A 34 -161.13 5.38 73.53
CA THR A 34 -160.24 4.70 72.58
C THR A 34 -160.20 5.37 71.22
N VAL A 35 -161.31 5.95 70.73
CA VAL A 35 -161.31 6.75 69.50
C VAL A 35 -160.45 8.00 69.65
N HIS A 36 -160.63 8.76 70.73
CA HIS A 36 -159.89 10.01 70.93
C HIS A 36 -158.36 9.79 71.07
N MET A 37 -157.94 8.74 71.78
CA MET A 37 -156.53 8.35 71.85
C MET A 37 -155.95 8.03 70.45
N LEU A 38 -156.70 7.30 69.61
CA LEU A 38 -156.28 6.98 68.25
C LEU A 38 -156.23 8.22 67.33
N GLU A 39 -157.07 9.22 67.57
CA GLU A 39 -157.02 10.51 66.85
C GLU A 39 -155.77 11.32 67.24
N GLU A 40 -155.40 11.35 68.52
CA GLU A 40 -154.17 12.01 68.98
C GLU A 40 -152.90 11.25 68.53
N GLU A 41 -152.91 9.92 68.55
CA GLU A 41 -151.83 9.08 68.01
C GLU A 41 -151.66 9.27 66.49
N GLN A 42 -152.76 9.30 65.72
CA GLN A 42 -152.70 9.61 64.28
C GLN A 42 -152.17 11.02 64.01
N LYS A 43 -152.59 12.02 64.80
CA LYS A 43 -152.13 13.40 64.63
C LYS A 43 -150.64 13.55 64.95
N THR A 44 -150.19 13.02 66.09
CA THR A 44 -148.77 13.06 66.47
C THR A 44 -147.89 12.31 65.46
N PHE A 45 -148.33 11.14 64.98
CA PHE A 45 -147.65 10.42 63.90
C PHE A 45 -147.60 11.22 62.59
N HIS A 46 -148.65 11.97 62.26
CA HIS A 46 -148.67 12.81 61.05
C HIS A 46 -147.77 14.05 61.18
N ASP A 47 -147.74 14.69 62.35
CA ASP A 47 -146.83 15.80 62.64
C ASP A 47 -145.35 15.33 62.65
N ASP A 48 -145.04 14.17 63.21
CA ASP A 48 -143.69 13.59 63.18
C ASP A 48 -143.26 13.20 61.76
N THR A 49 -144.12 12.55 60.98
CA THR A 49 -143.81 12.23 59.57
C THR A 49 -143.62 13.50 58.73
N GLN A 50 -144.42 14.55 58.93
CA GLN A 50 -144.20 15.87 58.32
C GLN A 50 -142.87 16.50 58.74
N ASN A 51 -142.49 16.40 60.01
CA ASN A 51 -141.22 16.92 60.52
C ASN A 51 -140.01 16.14 59.98
N ILE A 52 -140.14 14.82 59.78
CA ILE A 52 -139.12 13.99 59.11
C ILE A 52 -139.01 14.37 57.63
N ILE A 53 -140.12 14.58 56.93
CA ILE A 53 -140.15 15.02 55.52
C ILE A 53 -139.44 16.37 55.36
N LYS A 54 -139.72 17.35 56.24
CA LYS A 54 -139.04 18.67 56.25
C LYS A 54 -137.53 18.53 56.46
N LYS A 55 -137.09 17.80 57.51
CA LYS A 55 -135.67 17.53 57.78
C LYS A 55 -134.96 16.85 56.60
N ASN A 56 -135.63 15.92 55.93
CA ASN A 56 -135.11 15.26 54.72
C ASN A 56 -135.01 16.23 53.53
N HIS A 57 -136.01 17.10 53.33
CA HIS A 57 -135.98 18.13 52.29
C HIS A 57 -134.82 19.12 52.49
N ASP A 58 -134.62 19.61 53.71
CA ASP A 58 -133.51 20.51 54.06
C ASP A 58 -132.16 19.83 53.85
N LYS A 59 -132.03 18.55 54.24
CA LYS A 59 -130.80 17.78 54.02
C LYS A 59 -130.51 17.58 52.53
N ILE A 60 -131.52 17.31 51.70
CA ILE A 60 -131.40 17.24 50.24
C ILE A 60 -130.99 18.60 49.65
N CYS A 61 -131.58 19.70 50.14
CA CYS A 61 -131.25 21.06 49.70
C CYS A 61 -129.79 21.44 50.04
N PHE A 62 -129.32 21.11 51.24
CA PHE A 62 -127.92 21.24 51.64
C PHE A 62 -126.99 20.42 50.73
N LEU A 63 -127.28 19.12 50.56
CA LEU A 63 -126.46 18.22 49.74
C LEU A 63 -126.39 18.67 48.27
N ARG A 64 -127.48 19.20 47.70
CA ARG A 64 -127.48 19.77 46.35
C ARG A 64 -126.56 20.99 46.24
N LYS A 65 -126.63 21.94 47.20
CA LYS A 65 -125.75 23.11 47.24
C LYS A 65 -124.28 22.72 47.38
N ASP A 66 -123.96 21.75 48.23
CA ASP A 66 -122.58 21.31 48.43
C ASP A 66 -122.03 20.52 47.22
N ASN A 67 -122.84 19.63 46.63
CA ASN A 67 -122.44 18.94 45.39
C ASN A 67 -122.18 19.95 44.25
N GLN A 68 -122.96 21.04 44.17
CA GLN A 68 -122.70 22.12 43.22
C GLN A 68 -121.40 22.89 43.54
N ARG A 69 -121.09 23.14 44.82
CA ARG A 69 -119.83 23.75 45.28
C ARG A 69 -118.62 22.90 44.86
N VAL A 70 -118.66 21.60 45.16
CA VAL A 70 -117.59 20.64 44.83
C VAL A 70 -117.39 20.53 43.32
N ARG A 71 -118.47 20.49 42.52
CA ARG A 71 -118.37 20.49 41.05
C ARG A 71 -117.67 21.74 40.50
N ARG A 72 -118.00 22.93 41.00
CA ARG A 72 -117.30 24.18 40.59
C ARG A 72 -115.81 24.12 40.92
N ALA A 73 -115.48 23.71 42.14
CA ALA A 73 -114.09 23.57 42.58
C ALA A 73 -113.31 22.59 41.69
N LEU A 74 -113.89 21.44 41.35
CA LEU A 74 -113.29 20.45 40.45
C LEU A 74 -113.05 20.99 39.03
N VAL A 75 -114.00 21.74 38.47
CA VAL A 75 -113.81 22.38 37.15
C VAL A 75 -112.65 23.37 37.19
N THR A 76 -112.57 24.22 38.21
CA THR A 76 -111.45 25.18 38.35
C THR A 76 -110.10 24.49 38.57
N THR A 77 -110.04 23.40 39.33
CA THR A 77 -108.76 22.67 39.51
C THR A 77 -108.33 21.91 38.28
N LEU A 78 -109.26 21.38 37.47
CA LEU A 78 -108.95 20.74 36.20
C LEU A 78 -108.42 21.74 35.15
N GLN A 79 -109.07 22.90 35.02
CA GLN A 79 -108.62 23.95 34.08
C GLN A 79 -107.20 24.44 34.37
N HIS A 80 -106.86 24.64 35.65
CA HIS A 80 -105.52 25.07 36.06
C HIS A 80 -104.52 23.92 36.25
N ALA A 81 -104.92 22.64 36.16
CA ALA A 81 -104.00 21.50 36.32
C ALA A 81 -102.89 21.52 35.26
N ASP A 82 -103.27 21.74 34.00
CA ASP A 82 -102.37 21.73 32.84
C ASP A 82 -101.47 22.97 32.76
N GLU A 83 -101.77 24.01 33.53
CA GLU A 83 -100.92 25.20 33.70
C GLU A 83 -99.90 24.96 34.82
N ASN A 84 -100.39 24.48 35.97
CA ASN A 84 -99.55 24.12 37.12
C ASN A 84 -98.59 22.94 36.85
N ALA A 85 -98.90 22.07 35.88
CA ALA A 85 -97.97 21.02 35.41
C ALA A 85 -96.86 21.61 34.52
N PHE A 86 -97.22 22.47 33.57
CA PHE A 86 -96.31 23.14 32.64
C PHE A 86 -95.31 24.05 33.38
N GLU A 87 -95.80 24.85 34.33
CA GLU A 87 -94.99 25.67 35.24
C GLU A 87 -93.90 24.86 35.96
N ARG A 88 -94.27 23.71 36.56
CA ARG A 88 -93.34 22.84 37.32
C ARG A 88 -92.21 22.26 36.45
N ILE A 89 -92.51 21.88 35.21
CA ILE A 89 -91.49 21.37 34.27
C ILE A 89 -90.47 22.47 33.90
N ILE A 90 -90.94 23.72 33.77
CA ILE A 90 -90.14 24.85 33.29
C ILE A 90 -89.39 25.57 34.45
N GLN A 91 -89.86 25.46 35.70
CA GLN A 91 -89.21 26.06 36.88
C GLN A 91 -87.72 25.69 37.03
N GLY A 92 -87.31 24.48 36.62
CA GLY A 92 -85.91 24.05 36.67
C GLY A 92 -84.97 24.67 35.63
N ARG A 93 -85.45 25.52 34.70
CA ARG A 93 -84.65 25.99 33.55
C ARG A 93 -84.91 27.47 33.19
N PRO A 94 -84.24 28.45 33.84
CA PRO A 94 -84.59 29.87 33.74
C PRO A 94 -84.43 30.47 32.33
N VAL A 95 -83.38 30.12 31.59
CA VAL A 95 -83.15 30.60 30.21
C VAL A 95 -84.22 30.06 29.25
N GLU A 96 -84.69 28.85 29.49
CA GLU A 96 -85.76 28.23 28.70
C GLU A 96 -87.11 28.84 29.11
N LYS A 97 -87.37 29.08 30.41
CA LYS A 97 -88.54 29.84 30.89
C LYS A 97 -88.65 31.22 30.23
N ALA A 98 -87.53 31.94 30.03
CA ALA A 98 -87.55 33.25 29.37
C ALA A 98 -87.95 33.18 27.88
N THR A 99 -87.51 32.16 27.15
CA THR A 99 -87.73 32.03 25.69
C THR A 99 -89.05 31.32 25.31
N LEU A 100 -89.73 30.71 26.29
CA LEU A 100 -90.96 29.93 26.11
C LEU A 100 -92.21 30.62 26.69
N LYS A 101 -92.06 31.79 27.34
CA LYS A 101 -93.12 32.58 28.00
C LYS A 101 -94.30 33.02 27.12
N HIS A 102 -94.10 33.12 25.81
CA HIS A 102 -95.06 33.69 24.85
C HIS A 102 -95.43 32.69 23.74
N LYS A 103 -95.32 31.38 24.02
CA LYS A 103 -95.50 30.30 23.05
C LYS A 103 -96.57 29.31 23.50
N SER A 104 -97.26 28.71 22.54
CA SER A 104 -98.23 27.65 22.81
C SER A 104 -97.55 26.40 23.37
N LYS A 105 -98.27 25.60 24.18
CA LYS A 105 -97.73 24.38 24.82
C LYS A 105 -97.14 23.40 23.79
N GLU A 106 -97.74 23.33 22.60
CA GLU A 106 -97.29 22.50 21.47
C GLU A 106 -95.99 23.01 20.84
N GLU A 107 -95.86 24.32 20.62
CA GLU A 107 -94.62 24.95 20.13
C GLU A 107 -93.48 24.75 21.14
N VAL A 108 -93.80 24.83 22.44
CA VAL A 108 -92.85 24.59 23.52
C VAL A 108 -92.38 23.13 23.53
N LEU A 109 -93.28 22.16 23.32
CA LEU A 109 -92.91 20.75 23.14
C LEU A 109 -91.93 20.59 21.97
N GLN A 110 -92.31 21.06 20.78
CA GLN A 110 -91.50 20.96 19.56
C GLN A 110 -90.10 21.58 19.70
N ILE A 111 -89.98 22.74 20.36
CA ILE A 111 -88.69 23.40 20.63
C ILE A 111 -87.84 22.58 21.60
N MET A 112 -88.46 21.91 22.58
CA MET A 112 -87.75 21.04 23.52
C MET A 112 -87.31 19.74 22.86
N ASP A 113 -88.13 19.15 22.00
CA ASP A 113 -87.79 17.97 21.21
C ASP A 113 -86.65 18.27 20.22
N GLN A 114 -86.69 19.39 19.49
CA GLN A 114 -85.60 19.84 18.63
C GLN A 114 -84.28 19.97 19.42
N LYS A 115 -84.32 20.55 20.64
CA LYS A 115 -83.14 20.64 21.53
C LYS A 115 -82.66 19.28 22.03
N VAL A 116 -83.55 18.30 22.20
CA VAL A 116 -83.18 16.91 22.53
C VAL A 116 -82.52 16.25 21.32
N CYS A 117 -83.09 16.35 20.13
CA CYS A 117 -82.48 15.87 18.89
C CYS A 117 -81.10 16.49 18.64
N ASP A 118 -80.92 17.78 18.87
CA ASP A 118 -79.61 18.44 18.73
C ASP A 118 -78.59 18.01 19.80
N LYS A 119 -79.04 17.69 21.02
CA LYS A 119 -78.17 17.10 22.04
C LYS A 119 -77.78 15.66 21.70
N ILE A 120 -78.69 14.88 21.11
CA ILE A 120 -78.42 13.52 20.60
C ILE A 120 -77.39 13.60 19.47
N LYS A 121 -77.62 14.39 18.42
CA LYS A 121 -76.65 14.58 17.32
C LYS A 121 -75.25 14.99 17.82
N ARG A 122 -75.16 15.90 18.79
CA ARG A 122 -73.88 16.32 19.40
C ARG A 122 -73.22 15.18 20.19
N LEU A 123 -74.01 14.39 20.90
CA LEU A 123 -73.56 13.19 21.61
C LEU A 123 -73.04 12.13 20.62
N ASP A 124 -73.75 11.87 19.53
CA ASP A 124 -73.34 10.92 18.49
C ASP A 124 -72.01 11.32 17.83
N VAL A 125 -71.84 12.60 17.51
CA VAL A 125 -70.57 13.16 17.00
C VAL A 125 -69.44 12.97 18.02
N LEU A 126 -69.70 13.19 19.31
CA LEU A 126 -68.70 12.95 20.37
C LEU A 126 -68.39 11.45 20.55
N HIS A 127 -69.37 10.55 20.41
CA HIS A 127 -69.15 9.11 20.42
C HIS A 127 -68.29 8.66 19.22
N TYR A 128 -68.56 9.18 18.02
CA TYR A 128 -67.73 8.91 16.84
C TYR A 128 -66.29 9.43 17.01
N GLN A 129 -66.11 10.67 17.49
CA GLN A 129 -64.78 11.22 17.79
C GLN A 129 -64.03 10.40 18.85
N LYS A 130 -64.73 9.95 19.91
CA LYS A 130 -64.17 9.06 20.94
C LYS A 130 -63.73 7.73 20.33
N GLN A 131 -64.56 7.11 19.49
CA GLN A 131 -64.25 5.85 18.83
C GLN A 131 -63.04 5.97 17.90
N GLN A 132 -62.93 7.05 17.11
CA GLN A 132 -61.78 7.29 16.24
C GLN A 132 -60.48 7.52 17.04
N LYS A 133 -60.54 8.30 18.13
CA LYS A 133 -59.39 8.45 19.06
C LYS A 133 -59.00 7.11 19.71
N GLN A 134 -59.98 6.27 20.07
CA GLN A 134 -59.73 4.94 20.63
C GLN A 134 -59.09 3.99 19.61
N LYS A 135 -59.54 3.98 18.35
CA LYS A 135 -58.90 3.23 17.25
C LYS A 135 -57.45 3.67 17.03
N LYS A 136 -57.19 4.98 16.95
CA LYS A 136 -55.82 5.51 16.79
C LYS A 136 -54.91 5.15 17.98
N LEU A 137 -55.45 5.15 19.20
CA LEU A 137 -54.72 4.74 20.41
C LEU A 137 -54.45 3.23 20.45
N GLN A 138 -55.36 2.39 19.96
CA GLN A 138 -55.13 0.95 19.80
C GLN A 138 -54.03 0.68 18.77
N TYR A 139 -54.10 1.29 17.59
CA TYR A 139 -53.06 1.21 16.56
C TYR A 139 -51.67 1.60 17.12
N LEU A 140 -51.58 2.74 17.79
CA LEU A 140 -50.30 3.22 18.35
C LEU A 140 -49.75 2.29 19.44
N LYS A 141 -50.62 1.66 20.25
CA LYS A 141 -50.22 0.61 21.21
C LYS A 141 -49.71 -0.65 20.52
N SER A 142 -50.33 -1.09 19.42
CA SER A 142 -49.86 -2.24 18.64
C SER A 142 -48.50 -1.97 17.99
N MET A 143 -48.30 -0.78 17.40
CA MET A 143 -47.01 -0.37 16.84
C MET A 143 -45.91 -0.34 17.91
N TYR A 144 -46.17 0.27 19.07
CA TYR A 144 -45.23 0.28 20.20
C TYR A 144 -44.94 -1.13 20.73
N GLY A 145 -45.93 -2.02 20.71
CA GLY A 145 -45.76 -3.44 21.02
C GLY A 145 -44.82 -4.17 20.06
N SER A 146 -44.93 -3.92 18.75
CA SER A 146 -44.02 -4.51 17.74
C SER A 146 -42.58 -4.05 17.96
N VAL A 147 -42.36 -2.73 18.08
CA VAL A 147 -41.02 -2.14 18.28
C VAL A 147 -40.37 -2.64 19.58
N LEU A 148 -41.15 -2.86 20.66
CA LEU A 148 -40.63 -3.48 21.89
C LEU A 148 -40.30 -4.98 21.74
N LEU A 149 -40.99 -5.71 20.87
CA LEU A 149 -40.68 -7.12 20.58
C LEU A 149 -39.47 -7.25 19.65
N GLU A 150 -39.36 -6.38 18.64
CA GLU A 150 -38.19 -6.25 17.76
C GLU A 150 -36.94 -5.88 18.57
N LYS A 151 -37.02 -4.86 19.44
CA LYS A 151 -35.90 -4.52 20.32
C LYS A 151 -35.50 -5.70 21.21
N ARG A 152 -36.45 -6.37 21.86
CA ARG A 152 -36.14 -7.52 22.74
C ARG A 152 -35.59 -8.72 21.97
N ARG A 153 -35.96 -8.90 20.70
CA ARG A 153 -35.33 -9.89 19.81
C ARG A 153 -33.87 -9.51 19.52
N ASN A 154 -33.61 -8.24 19.22
CA ASN A 154 -32.25 -7.75 19.01
C ASN A 154 -31.39 -7.96 20.27
N ASP A 155 -31.91 -7.62 21.46
CA ASP A 155 -31.27 -7.87 22.75
C ASP A 155 -30.96 -9.37 22.98
N THR A 156 -31.74 -10.31 22.41
CA THR A 156 -31.42 -11.76 22.44
C THR A 156 -30.43 -12.21 21.37
N THR A 157 -30.43 -11.61 20.18
CA THR A 157 -29.44 -11.90 19.12
C THR A 157 -28.01 -11.46 19.49
N ASP A 158 -27.83 -10.63 20.52
CA ASP A 158 -26.49 -10.24 21.00
C ASP A 158 -25.69 -11.44 21.53
N GLY A 159 -26.35 -12.55 21.90
CA GLY A 159 -25.68 -13.83 22.16
C GLY A 159 -25.14 -14.51 20.90
N GLU A 160 -25.87 -14.44 19.79
CA GLU A 160 -25.49 -15.03 18.50
C GLU A 160 -24.37 -14.20 17.84
N LYS A 161 -24.52 -12.87 17.83
CA LYS A 161 -23.46 -11.93 17.42
C LYS A 161 -22.18 -12.13 18.22
N CYS A 162 -22.26 -12.48 19.50
CA CYS A 162 -21.09 -12.77 20.34
C CYS A 162 -20.34 -14.04 19.90
N GLU A 163 -21.02 -15.05 19.34
CA GLU A 163 -20.36 -16.20 18.71
C GLU A 163 -19.83 -15.86 17.30
N GLU A 164 -20.56 -15.07 16.51
CA GLU A 164 -20.08 -14.56 15.23
C GLU A 164 -18.82 -13.70 15.38
N GLU A 165 -18.77 -12.79 16.36
CA GLU A 165 -17.59 -12.02 16.74
C GLU A 165 -16.41 -12.90 17.16
N LYS A 166 -16.66 -13.99 17.92
CA LYS A 166 -15.60 -14.95 18.27
C LYS A 166 -15.09 -15.67 17.02
N MET A 167 -15.97 -16.06 16.10
CA MET A 167 -15.58 -16.67 14.83
C MET A 167 -14.79 -15.70 13.96
N LEU A 168 -15.22 -14.44 13.83
CA LEU A 168 -14.48 -13.38 13.13
C LEU A 168 -13.07 -13.22 13.72
N ARG A 169 -12.95 -13.03 15.04
CA ARG A 169 -11.64 -12.93 15.72
C ARG A 169 -10.76 -14.16 15.52
N ILE A 170 -11.34 -15.36 15.42
CA ILE A 170 -10.62 -16.60 15.11
C ILE A 170 -10.17 -16.65 13.64
N LEU A 171 -11.00 -16.16 12.71
CA LEU A 171 -10.68 -16.09 11.28
C LEU A 171 -9.61 -15.03 10.99
N GLU A 172 -9.71 -13.84 11.58
CA GLU A 172 -8.66 -12.80 11.58
C GLU A 172 -7.33 -13.37 12.09
N ASN A 173 -7.34 -14.00 13.27
CA ASN A 173 -6.15 -14.65 13.84
C ASN A 173 -5.58 -15.77 12.96
N ARG A 174 -6.39 -16.42 12.11
CA ARG A 174 -5.93 -17.42 11.14
C ARG A 174 -5.37 -16.75 9.88
N LEU A 175 -5.99 -15.66 9.42
CA LEU A 175 -5.56 -14.87 8.28
C LEU A 175 -4.19 -14.21 8.55
N ASP A 176 -3.99 -13.61 9.73
CA ASP A 176 -2.71 -13.05 10.15
C ASP A 176 -1.62 -14.11 10.23
N LYS A 177 -1.91 -15.27 10.84
CA LYS A 177 -0.96 -16.40 10.89
C LYS A 177 -0.64 -16.94 9.49
N SER A 178 -1.56 -16.85 8.53
CA SER A 178 -1.32 -17.16 7.12
C SER A 178 -0.45 -16.09 6.44
N SER A 179 -0.75 -14.81 6.67
CA SER A 179 -0.01 -13.67 6.13
C SER A 179 1.45 -13.65 6.61
N ILE A 180 1.69 -13.89 7.90
CA ILE A 180 3.04 -14.02 8.48
C ILE A 180 3.79 -15.21 7.86
N LYS A 181 3.14 -16.37 7.72
CA LYS A 181 3.74 -17.55 7.03
C LYS A 181 4.09 -17.24 5.57
N ARG A 182 3.23 -16.53 4.84
CA ARG A 182 3.50 -16.08 3.46
C ARG A 182 4.70 -15.15 3.41
N GLN A 183 4.76 -14.14 4.28
CA GLN A 183 5.90 -13.21 4.35
C GLN A 183 7.22 -13.94 4.68
N GLN A 184 7.19 -14.92 5.59
CA GLN A 184 8.34 -15.77 5.90
C GLN A 184 8.76 -16.64 4.71
N ALA A 185 7.80 -17.27 4.01
CA ALA A 185 8.07 -18.06 2.81
C ALA A 185 8.62 -17.21 1.66
N GLU A 186 8.09 -16.00 1.46
CA GLU A 186 8.64 -15.01 0.52
C GLU A 186 10.08 -14.60 0.90
N HIS A 187 10.35 -14.34 2.18
CA HIS A 187 11.69 -14.00 2.64
C HIS A 187 12.68 -15.14 2.41
N MET A 188 12.29 -16.39 2.73
CA MET A 188 13.10 -17.58 2.43
C MET A 188 13.31 -17.76 0.93
N SER A 189 12.29 -17.59 0.10
CA SER A 189 12.40 -17.65 -1.36
C SER A 189 13.37 -16.59 -1.90
N LYS A 190 13.26 -15.34 -1.43
CA LYS A 190 14.18 -14.22 -1.75
C LYS A 190 15.62 -14.54 -1.29
N LEU A 191 15.82 -15.23 -0.17
CA LEU A 191 17.13 -15.69 0.33
C LEU A 191 17.72 -16.80 -0.55
N TYR A 192 16.94 -17.85 -0.86
CA TYR A 192 17.38 -18.95 -1.72
C TYR A 192 17.65 -18.49 -3.15
N LEU A 193 16.89 -17.53 -3.68
CA LEU A 193 17.15 -16.91 -4.98
C LEU A 193 18.50 -16.16 -4.97
N LYS A 194 18.81 -15.38 -3.93
CA LYS A 194 20.14 -14.75 -3.76
C LYS A 194 21.25 -15.80 -3.70
N LYS A 195 21.09 -16.89 -2.93
CA LYS A 195 22.07 -17.98 -2.85
C LYS A 195 22.25 -18.68 -4.22
N ARG A 196 21.17 -18.93 -4.96
CA ARG A 196 21.22 -19.49 -6.32
C ARG A 196 22.00 -18.60 -7.28
N VAL A 197 21.77 -17.29 -7.26
CA VAL A 197 22.51 -16.32 -8.09
C VAL A 197 23.99 -16.26 -7.70
N HIS A 198 24.33 -16.36 -6.41
CA HIS A 198 25.72 -16.43 -5.95
C HIS A 198 26.42 -17.70 -6.45
N LEU A 199 25.83 -18.87 -6.23
CA LEU A 199 26.35 -20.16 -6.72
C LEU A 199 26.45 -20.20 -8.26
N GLN A 200 25.52 -19.54 -8.97
CA GLN A 200 25.57 -19.42 -10.42
C GLN A 200 26.72 -18.54 -10.91
N LYS A 201 27.08 -17.47 -10.16
CA LYS A 201 28.29 -16.68 -10.45
C LYS A 201 29.56 -17.50 -10.19
N GLU A 202 29.64 -18.20 -9.06
CA GLU A 202 30.79 -19.06 -8.74
C GLU A 202 30.99 -20.16 -9.79
N ARG A 203 29.91 -20.81 -10.23
CA ARG A 203 29.92 -21.79 -11.34
C ARG A 203 30.42 -21.22 -12.67
N LEU A 204 30.31 -19.91 -12.88
CA LEU A 204 30.87 -19.24 -14.08
C LEU A 204 32.34 -18.83 -13.90
N THR A 205 32.80 -18.59 -12.66
CA THR A 205 34.21 -18.27 -12.39
C THR A 205 35.10 -19.51 -12.29
N PHE A 206 34.60 -20.65 -11.81
CA PHE A 206 35.43 -21.87 -11.65
C PHE A 206 36.07 -22.37 -12.96
N PRO A 207 35.39 -22.40 -14.12
CA PRO A 207 36.03 -22.80 -15.38
C PRO A 207 37.15 -21.85 -15.82
N VAL A 208 37.00 -20.54 -15.61
CA VAL A 208 38.04 -19.56 -15.96
C VAL A 208 39.28 -19.75 -15.08
N LEU A 209 39.07 -19.98 -13.78
CA LEU A 209 40.14 -20.29 -12.85
C LEU A 209 40.83 -21.62 -13.20
N LEU A 210 40.07 -22.68 -13.49
CA LEU A 210 40.60 -23.98 -13.87
C LEU A 210 41.46 -23.88 -15.14
N ASN A 211 40.93 -23.26 -16.20
CA ASN A 211 41.67 -23.04 -17.45
C ASN A 211 42.98 -22.26 -17.22
N SER A 212 42.99 -21.30 -16.29
CA SER A 212 44.21 -20.54 -15.96
C SER A 212 45.26 -21.38 -15.20
N LEU A 213 44.80 -22.30 -14.33
CA LEU A 213 45.68 -23.25 -13.62
C LEU A 213 46.21 -24.32 -14.57
N GLU A 214 45.38 -24.86 -15.46
CA GLU A 214 45.80 -25.79 -16.52
C GLU A 214 46.83 -25.14 -17.47
N ALA A 215 46.62 -23.89 -17.88
CA ALA A 215 47.59 -23.14 -18.69
C ALA A 215 48.94 -22.96 -17.96
N HIS A 216 48.94 -22.64 -16.67
CA HIS A 216 50.17 -22.55 -15.88
C HIS A 216 50.85 -23.91 -15.68
N LEU A 217 50.10 -25.00 -15.46
CA LEU A 217 50.66 -26.35 -15.38
C LEU A 217 51.30 -26.79 -16.71
N LEU A 218 50.68 -26.45 -17.84
CA LEU A 218 51.25 -26.71 -19.18
C LEU A 218 52.52 -25.89 -19.43
N GLN A 219 52.56 -24.62 -19.00
CA GLN A 219 53.77 -23.79 -19.04
C GLN A 219 54.90 -24.39 -18.20
N GLN A 220 54.63 -24.72 -16.93
CA GLN A 220 55.60 -25.35 -16.02
C GLN A 220 56.09 -26.71 -16.55
N HIS A 221 55.22 -27.51 -17.16
CA HIS A 221 55.62 -28.77 -17.78
C HIS A 221 56.53 -28.53 -19.01
N ALA A 222 56.26 -27.50 -19.82
CA ALA A 222 57.13 -27.15 -20.95
C ALA A 222 58.51 -26.66 -20.47
N GLU A 223 58.55 -25.82 -19.43
CA GLU A 223 59.79 -25.36 -18.77
C GLU A 223 60.59 -26.54 -18.19
N LEU A 224 59.94 -27.47 -17.48
CA LEU A 224 60.60 -28.67 -16.95
C LEU A 224 61.20 -29.55 -18.05
N VAL A 225 60.50 -29.74 -19.18
CA VAL A 225 61.03 -30.49 -20.33
C VAL A 225 62.22 -29.77 -20.98
N GLN A 226 62.19 -28.43 -21.08
CA GLN A 226 63.34 -27.65 -21.56
C GLN A 226 64.54 -27.76 -20.62
N LEU A 227 64.34 -27.69 -19.30
CA LEU A 227 65.41 -27.87 -18.31
C LEU A 227 65.97 -29.30 -18.31
N GLN A 228 65.13 -30.32 -18.54
CA GLN A 228 65.59 -31.71 -18.74
C GLN A 228 66.43 -31.85 -20.02
N ALA A 229 66.05 -31.21 -21.12
CA ALA A 229 66.84 -31.21 -22.35
C ALA A 229 68.19 -30.48 -22.16
N GLN A 230 68.20 -29.31 -21.50
CA GLN A 230 69.41 -28.54 -21.20
C GLN A 230 70.35 -29.29 -20.25
N THR A 231 69.82 -29.98 -19.24
CA THR A 231 70.65 -30.79 -18.32
C THR A 231 71.21 -32.04 -18.99
N ALA A 232 70.47 -32.68 -19.90
CA ALA A 232 70.98 -33.78 -20.72
C ALA A 232 72.14 -33.34 -21.64
N ASP A 233 71.98 -32.20 -22.33
CA ASP A 233 73.03 -31.57 -23.15
C ASP A 233 74.27 -31.16 -22.30
N ALA A 234 74.06 -30.57 -21.13
CA ALA A 234 75.15 -30.25 -20.20
C ALA A 234 75.91 -31.51 -19.73
N ILE A 235 75.21 -32.62 -19.45
CA ILE A 235 75.83 -33.91 -19.11
C ILE A 235 76.62 -34.47 -20.30
N GLN A 236 76.07 -34.41 -21.52
CA GLN A 236 76.79 -34.84 -22.74
C GLN A 236 78.07 -34.02 -22.95
N LYS A 237 77.99 -32.69 -22.85
CA LYS A 237 79.13 -31.77 -22.95
C LYS A 237 80.19 -32.05 -21.89
N ARG A 238 79.78 -32.29 -20.64
CA ARG A 238 80.69 -32.69 -19.54
C ARG A 238 81.39 -34.01 -19.84
N ASN A 239 80.65 -35.04 -20.25
CA ASN A 239 81.21 -36.37 -20.54
C ASN A 239 82.16 -36.34 -21.77
N LEU A 240 81.88 -35.48 -22.76
CA LEU A 240 82.78 -35.22 -23.89
C LEU A 240 84.07 -34.51 -23.44
N ALA A 241 83.97 -33.54 -22.52
CA ALA A 241 85.14 -32.90 -21.92
C ALA A 241 85.97 -33.88 -21.08
N GLU A 242 85.33 -34.73 -20.26
CA GLU A 242 85.99 -35.77 -19.45
C GLU A 242 86.74 -36.79 -20.32
N THR A 243 86.11 -37.33 -21.36
CA THR A 243 86.77 -38.27 -22.30
C THR A 243 87.88 -37.61 -23.12
N ARG A 244 87.69 -36.35 -23.55
CA ARG A 244 88.75 -35.58 -24.22
C ARG A 244 89.95 -35.34 -23.31
N LEU A 245 89.71 -35.07 -22.02
CA LEU A 245 90.72 -34.87 -20.99
C LEU A 245 91.48 -36.17 -20.69
N GLN A 246 90.78 -37.31 -20.55
CA GLN A 246 91.40 -38.63 -20.37
C GLN A 246 92.35 -38.97 -21.53
N HIS A 247 91.89 -38.82 -22.78
CA HIS A 247 92.72 -39.07 -23.97
C HIS A 247 93.92 -38.10 -24.09
N LEU A 248 93.81 -36.86 -23.60
CA LEU A 248 94.96 -35.95 -23.49
C LEU A 248 95.93 -36.37 -22.36
N GLN A 249 95.43 -36.78 -21.20
CA GLN A 249 96.25 -37.33 -20.12
C GLN A 249 97.02 -38.58 -20.56
N GLU A 250 96.38 -39.49 -21.30
CA GLU A 250 97.04 -40.63 -21.92
C GLU A 250 98.18 -40.22 -22.86
N LYS A 251 97.93 -39.25 -23.75
CA LYS A 251 98.96 -38.76 -24.69
C LYS A 251 100.14 -38.11 -23.97
N VAL A 252 99.89 -37.31 -22.94
CA VAL A 252 100.95 -36.74 -22.09
C VAL A 252 101.69 -37.85 -21.31
N GLY A 253 100.98 -38.88 -20.84
CA GLY A 253 101.57 -40.05 -20.19
C GLY A 253 102.49 -40.84 -21.11
N LYS A 254 102.06 -41.15 -22.33
CA LYS A 254 102.83 -41.83 -23.37
C LYS A 254 104.08 -41.02 -23.75
N ALA A 255 103.92 -39.73 -24.04
CA ALA A 255 105.04 -38.82 -24.32
C ALA A 255 106.02 -38.68 -23.14
N LYS A 256 105.54 -38.73 -21.88
CA LYS A 256 106.40 -38.75 -20.68
C LYS A 256 107.19 -40.06 -20.57
N GLN A 257 106.56 -41.21 -20.84
CA GLN A 257 107.25 -42.51 -20.87
C GLN A 257 108.32 -42.56 -21.96
N GLU A 258 108.03 -42.04 -23.15
CA GLU A 258 108.99 -41.92 -24.26
C GLU A 258 110.18 -41.03 -23.90
N ARG A 259 109.93 -39.84 -23.34
CA ARG A 259 111.00 -38.95 -22.83
C ARG A 259 111.87 -39.64 -21.78
N VAL A 260 111.28 -40.41 -20.86
CA VAL A 260 112.03 -41.17 -19.85
C VAL A 260 112.85 -42.29 -20.49
N LYS A 261 112.31 -43.06 -21.45
CA LYS A 261 113.06 -44.07 -22.22
C LYS A 261 114.28 -43.45 -22.90
N VAL A 262 114.09 -42.33 -23.60
CA VAL A 262 115.14 -41.59 -24.29
C VAL A 262 116.21 -41.06 -23.31
N GLN A 263 115.80 -40.51 -22.17
CA GLN A 263 116.72 -40.09 -21.11
C GLN A 263 117.49 -41.27 -20.49
N MET A 264 116.89 -42.46 -20.37
CA MET A 264 117.60 -43.66 -19.91
C MET A 264 118.63 -44.13 -20.95
N SER A 265 118.29 -44.18 -22.24
CA SER A 265 119.25 -44.53 -23.29
C SER A 265 120.43 -43.54 -23.36
N PHE A 266 120.19 -42.23 -23.20
CA PHE A 266 121.28 -41.25 -23.11
C PHE A 266 122.11 -41.43 -21.83
N ARG A 267 121.50 -41.70 -20.67
CA ARG A 267 122.24 -42.01 -19.44
C ARG A 267 123.10 -43.28 -19.59
N ASP A 268 122.63 -44.29 -20.31
CA ASP A 268 123.37 -45.53 -20.53
C ASP A 268 124.45 -45.40 -21.62
N GLN A 269 124.27 -44.51 -22.59
CA GLN A 269 125.35 -44.06 -23.48
C GLN A 269 126.44 -43.33 -22.68
N ILE A 270 126.08 -42.32 -21.88
CA ILE A 270 127.01 -41.58 -21.01
C ILE A 270 127.72 -42.49 -20.01
N LYS A 271 127.06 -43.53 -19.47
CA LYS A 271 127.75 -44.56 -18.65
C LYS A 271 128.77 -45.36 -19.45
N LYS A 272 128.43 -45.80 -20.67
CA LYS A 272 129.36 -46.56 -21.55
C LYS A 272 130.54 -45.70 -21.95
N GLU A 273 130.29 -44.47 -22.37
CA GLU A 273 131.31 -43.46 -22.66
C GLU A 273 132.17 -43.19 -21.43
N ARG A 274 131.58 -42.98 -20.25
CA ARG A 274 132.34 -42.82 -18.99
C ARG A 274 133.20 -44.05 -18.68
N ILE A 275 132.72 -45.28 -18.90
CA ILE A 275 133.52 -46.49 -18.69
C ILE A 275 134.70 -46.52 -19.68
N ILE A 276 134.46 -46.18 -20.96
CA ILE A 276 135.51 -46.05 -21.97
C ILE A 276 136.51 -44.95 -21.58
N PHE A 277 136.04 -43.78 -21.13
CA PHE A 277 136.89 -42.70 -20.62
C PHE A 277 137.65 -43.10 -19.36
N GLU A 278 137.06 -43.84 -18.40
CA GLU A 278 137.80 -44.34 -17.24
C GLU A 278 138.85 -45.41 -17.62
N HIS A 279 138.64 -46.18 -18.68
CA HIS A 279 139.67 -47.07 -19.23
C HIS A 279 140.75 -46.29 -19.98
N LEU A 280 140.37 -45.27 -20.76
CA LEU A 280 141.30 -44.41 -21.48
C LEU A 280 142.11 -43.54 -20.51
N ASP A 281 141.53 -42.98 -19.45
CA ASP A 281 142.23 -42.23 -18.41
C ASP A 281 143.16 -43.12 -17.59
N LYS A 282 142.81 -44.38 -17.34
CA LYS A 282 143.77 -45.33 -16.73
C LYS A 282 144.96 -45.59 -17.66
N GLN A 283 144.74 -45.67 -18.99
CA GLN A 283 145.82 -45.74 -19.98
C GLN A 283 146.53 -44.39 -20.20
N PHE A 284 145.85 -43.25 -19.97
CA PHE A 284 146.35 -41.92 -20.27
C PHE A 284 147.11 -41.33 -19.09
N LEU A 285 146.76 -41.66 -17.84
CA LEU A 285 147.61 -41.44 -16.67
C LEU A 285 148.91 -42.24 -16.81
N GLN A 286 148.85 -43.51 -17.22
CA GLN A 286 150.03 -44.30 -17.61
C GLN A 286 150.83 -43.68 -18.77
N ARG A 287 150.21 -42.85 -19.63
CA ARG A 287 150.91 -42.12 -20.69
C ARG A 287 151.41 -40.74 -20.25
N ILE A 288 150.72 -40.02 -19.36
CA ILE A 288 151.14 -38.70 -18.83
C ILE A 288 152.41 -38.88 -17.98
N GLU A 289 152.46 -39.94 -17.16
CA GLU A 289 153.66 -40.36 -16.43
C GLU A 289 154.85 -40.66 -17.39
N MET A 290 154.56 -41.00 -18.65
CA MET A 290 155.52 -41.22 -19.75
C MET A 290 155.64 -40.03 -20.75
N GLN A 291 154.85 -38.97 -20.64
CA GLN A 291 154.77 -37.86 -21.62
C GLN A 291 155.04 -36.47 -21.03
N SER A 292 155.21 -36.34 -19.72
CA SER A 292 155.67 -35.09 -19.06
C SER A 292 157.08 -34.63 -19.50
N GLN A 293 157.76 -35.36 -20.38
CA GLN A 293 159.11 -35.09 -20.90
C GLN A 293 159.18 -34.61 -22.36
N ARG A 294 158.07 -34.37 -23.09
CA ARG A 294 158.15 -33.85 -24.48
C ARG A 294 157.28 -32.61 -24.77
N ASN A 295 158.00 -31.49 -24.81
CA ASN A 295 157.62 -30.10 -25.08
C ASN A 295 156.78 -29.80 -26.34
N LEU A 296 155.84 -28.86 -26.15
CA LEU A 296 155.64 -27.56 -26.86
C LEU A 296 155.90 -27.37 -28.38
N ALA A 297 154.89 -26.74 -29.00
CA ALA A 297 154.93 -25.54 -29.88
C ALA A 297 155.33 -25.60 -31.39
N MET A 298 154.36 -25.27 -32.27
CA MET A 298 154.27 -24.12 -33.21
C MET A 298 152.90 -24.17 -33.96
N LEU A 299 152.22 -23.11 -34.47
CA LEU A 299 152.55 -21.88 -35.27
C LEU A 299 153.01 -22.18 -36.71
N ASP A 300 152.76 -21.41 -37.79
CA ASP A 300 151.88 -20.25 -38.14
C ASP A 300 151.62 -20.34 -39.70
N ASP A 301 150.99 -19.50 -40.54
CA ASP A 301 150.28 -18.19 -40.61
C ASP A 301 149.27 -18.32 -41.81
N TYR A 302 148.49 -17.29 -42.20
CA TYR A 302 148.48 -16.70 -43.57
C TYR A 302 147.37 -15.63 -43.84
N GLN A 303 147.72 -14.38 -43.55
CA GLN A 303 147.55 -13.14 -44.36
C GLN A 303 146.37 -12.92 -45.35
N SER A 304 145.56 -11.89 -45.03
CA SER A 304 145.18 -10.69 -45.83
C SER A 304 144.88 -10.73 -47.35
N SER A 305 143.75 -10.10 -47.74
CA SER A 305 143.60 -9.33 -49.00
C SER A 305 142.48 -8.27 -48.90
N PRO A 306 142.61 -7.01 -49.40
CA PRO A 306 141.64 -5.93 -49.13
C PRO A 306 140.85 -5.41 -50.36
N PHE A 307 139.53 -5.66 -50.44
CA PHE A 307 138.66 -5.08 -51.49
C PHE A 307 137.14 -5.18 -51.21
N THR A 308 136.45 -4.16 -50.63
CA THR A 308 134.99 -3.84 -50.82
C THR A 308 134.42 -2.59 -50.07
N VAL A 309 135.21 -1.52 -49.88
CA VAL A 309 134.91 -0.40 -48.94
C VAL A 309 133.54 0.32 -49.12
N GLU A 310 132.87 0.25 -50.28
CA GLU A 310 131.53 0.84 -50.47
C GLU A 310 130.35 -0.13 -50.25
N GLN A 311 130.55 -1.44 -50.44
CA GLN A 311 129.52 -2.43 -50.11
C GLN A 311 129.49 -2.71 -48.60
N GLU A 312 130.66 -2.69 -47.96
CA GLU A 312 130.81 -2.82 -46.50
C GLU A 312 130.07 -1.71 -45.77
N LYS A 313 130.19 -0.44 -46.18
CA LYS A 313 129.45 0.67 -45.54
C LYS A 313 127.94 0.50 -45.57
N LYS A 314 127.39 -0.02 -46.69
CA LYS A 314 125.94 -0.30 -46.80
C LYS A 314 125.51 -1.51 -45.97
N LYS A 315 126.36 -2.54 -45.86
CA LYS A 315 126.15 -3.63 -44.89
C LYS A 315 126.17 -3.10 -43.46
N CYS A 316 127.21 -2.38 -43.03
CA CYS A 316 127.29 -1.80 -41.69
C CYS A 316 126.04 -0.98 -41.33
N THR A 317 125.50 -0.14 -42.23
CA THR A 317 124.26 0.60 -41.93
C THR A 317 123.02 -0.29 -41.77
N LEU A 318 122.95 -1.44 -42.44
CA LEU A 318 121.87 -2.42 -42.29
C LEU A 318 122.08 -3.34 -41.08
N ASP A 319 123.33 -3.69 -40.77
CA ASP A 319 123.75 -4.48 -39.61
C ASP A 319 123.59 -3.66 -38.31
N GLU A 320 123.83 -2.35 -38.36
CA GLU A 320 123.50 -1.40 -37.29
C GLU A 320 121.99 -1.24 -37.12
N ALA A 321 121.23 -1.09 -38.21
CA ALA A 321 119.77 -0.96 -38.15
C ALA A 321 119.11 -2.24 -37.58
N THR A 322 119.49 -3.42 -38.08
CA THR A 322 119.03 -4.71 -37.54
C THR A 322 119.59 -4.96 -36.13
N GLY A 323 120.79 -4.49 -35.82
CA GLY A 323 121.37 -4.46 -34.46
C GLY A 323 120.59 -3.58 -33.48
N CYS A 324 119.99 -2.47 -33.94
CA CYS A 324 119.09 -1.64 -33.14
C CYS A 324 117.71 -2.30 -32.97
N ILE A 325 117.15 -2.91 -34.02
CA ILE A 325 115.85 -3.59 -33.96
C ILE A 325 115.91 -4.84 -33.07
N THR A 326 116.97 -5.66 -33.17
CA THR A 326 117.18 -6.82 -32.29
C THR A 326 117.33 -6.42 -30.82
N LYS A 327 118.07 -5.34 -30.52
CA LYS A 327 118.18 -4.77 -29.16
C LYS A 327 116.85 -4.24 -28.64
N ALA A 328 116.05 -3.56 -29.47
CA ALA A 328 114.76 -3.00 -29.09
C ALA A 328 113.66 -4.08 -28.91
N THR A 329 113.73 -5.18 -29.67
CA THR A 329 112.78 -6.30 -29.57
C THR A 329 113.19 -7.39 -28.58
N GLY A 330 114.46 -7.39 -28.15
CA GLY A 330 115.00 -8.40 -27.22
C GLY A 330 115.14 -9.79 -27.86
N VAL A 331 115.42 -9.86 -29.16
CA VAL A 331 115.44 -11.12 -29.94
C VAL A 331 116.79 -11.30 -30.64
N SER A 332 117.46 -12.43 -30.40
CA SER A 332 118.83 -12.71 -30.84
C SER A 332 118.98 -13.10 -32.32
N ASN A 333 117.87 -13.27 -33.05
CA ASN A 333 117.87 -13.76 -34.42
C ASN A 333 116.87 -12.97 -35.28
N VAL A 334 117.29 -12.53 -36.47
CA VAL A 334 116.45 -11.77 -37.40
C VAL A 334 115.28 -12.62 -37.92
N GLN A 335 115.47 -13.92 -38.09
CA GLN A 335 114.40 -14.82 -38.56
C GLN A 335 113.24 -14.92 -37.55
N ASP A 336 113.54 -14.90 -36.25
CA ASP A 336 112.54 -14.93 -35.18
C ASP A 336 111.71 -13.63 -35.16
N ILE A 337 112.32 -12.50 -35.53
CA ILE A 337 111.62 -11.20 -35.68
C ILE A 337 110.65 -11.28 -36.85
N LEU A 338 111.08 -11.79 -38.01
CA LEU A 338 110.21 -12.01 -39.18
C LEU A 338 109.05 -12.96 -38.87
N GLN A 339 109.28 -14.06 -38.14
CA GLN A 339 108.21 -14.98 -37.75
C GLN A 339 107.23 -14.33 -36.77
N ARG A 340 107.71 -13.54 -35.80
CA ARG A 340 106.85 -12.80 -34.87
C ARG A 340 106.03 -11.71 -35.57
N THR A 341 106.61 -10.96 -36.51
CA THR A 341 105.86 -9.93 -37.26
C THR A 341 104.79 -10.56 -38.13
N LEU A 342 105.07 -11.67 -38.83
CA LEU A 342 104.04 -12.38 -39.62
C LEU A 342 102.88 -12.90 -38.76
N ILE A 343 103.16 -13.47 -37.57
CA ILE A 343 102.12 -13.90 -36.62
C ILE A 343 101.35 -12.68 -36.06
N GLN A 344 102.03 -11.54 -35.88
CA GLN A 344 101.40 -10.30 -35.41
C GLN A 344 100.54 -9.63 -36.49
N GLU A 345 100.90 -9.73 -37.76
CA GLU A 345 100.08 -9.33 -38.90
C GLU A 345 98.85 -10.24 -39.08
N GLU A 346 99.02 -11.57 -38.96
CA GLU A 346 97.90 -12.52 -39.02
C GLU A 346 96.91 -12.30 -37.86
N THR A 347 97.41 -12.12 -36.63
CA THR A 347 96.56 -11.83 -35.48
C THR A 347 95.92 -10.45 -35.55
N ASN A 348 96.59 -9.41 -36.06
CA ASN A 348 95.97 -8.12 -36.32
C ASN A 348 94.87 -8.23 -37.38
N SER A 349 95.11 -8.92 -38.50
CA SER A 349 94.10 -9.18 -39.54
C SER A 349 92.89 -9.94 -39.00
N ASN A 350 93.09 -10.87 -38.05
CA ASN A 350 91.99 -11.57 -37.39
C ASN A 350 91.21 -10.65 -36.43
N LEU A 351 91.90 -9.78 -35.68
CA LEU A 351 91.27 -8.77 -34.83
C LEU A 351 90.48 -7.73 -35.64
N GLU A 352 90.97 -7.33 -36.80
CA GLU A 352 90.24 -6.46 -37.74
C GLU A 352 88.98 -7.13 -38.28
N LYS A 353 89.03 -8.42 -38.64
CA LYS A 353 87.84 -9.20 -39.05
C LYS A 353 86.83 -9.38 -37.93
N ILE A 354 87.28 -9.58 -36.68
CA ILE A 354 86.40 -9.65 -35.51
C ILE A 354 85.77 -8.28 -35.25
N ARG A 355 86.55 -7.19 -35.33
CA ARG A 355 86.04 -5.83 -35.20
C ARG A 355 84.99 -5.51 -36.27
N GLN A 356 85.26 -5.83 -37.54
CA GLN A 356 84.30 -5.60 -38.64
C GLN A 356 82.97 -6.32 -38.39
N LYS A 357 83.00 -7.58 -37.94
CA LYS A 357 81.78 -8.32 -37.56
C LYS A 357 81.06 -7.68 -36.37
N ASN A 358 81.78 -7.23 -35.35
CA ASN A 358 81.17 -6.53 -34.21
C ASN A 358 80.56 -5.18 -34.64
N ASP A 359 81.20 -4.45 -35.56
CA ASP A 359 80.72 -3.19 -36.14
C ASP A 359 79.45 -3.44 -37.00
N GLU A 360 79.39 -4.56 -37.74
CA GLU A 360 78.22 -5.03 -38.51
C GLU A 360 77.05 -5.46 -37.60
N GLU A 361 77.30 -6.30 -36.60
CA GLU A 361 76.31 -6.75 -35.62
C GLU A 361 75.74 -5.56 -34.82
N LEU A 362 76.59 -4.60 -34.43
CA LEU A 362 76.18 -3.37 -33.75
C LEU A 362 75.27 -2.51 -34.65
N GLN A 363 75.59 -2.35 -35.94
CA GLN A 363 74.71 -1.65 -36.89
C GLN A 363 73.36 -2.35 -37.05
N CYS A 364 73.35 -3.69 -37.15
CA CYS A 364 72.12 -4.48 -37.24
C CYS A 364 71.22 -4.28 -36.00
N VAL A 365 71.81 -4.32 -34.79
CA VAL A 365 71.09 -4.09 -33.52
C VAL A 365 70.59 -2.64 -33.42
N ILE A 366 71.35 -1.65 -33.87
CA ILE A 366 70.90 -0.24 -33.93
C ILE A 366 69.69 -0.09 -34.87
N GLN A 367 69.74 -0.70 -36.06
CA GLN A 367 68.63 -0.67 -37.02
C GLN A 367 67.38 -1.39 -36.47
N GLN A 368 67.53 -2.56 -35.84
CA GLN A 368 66.41 -3.24 -35.16
C GLN A 368 65.82 -2.37 -34.04
N ARG A 369 66.66 -1.75 -33.20
CA ARG A 369 66.20 -0.85 -32.13
C ARG A 369 65.41 0.33 -32.69
N GLU A 370 65.89 0.96 -33.76
CA GLU A 370 65.18 2.06 -34.41
C GLU A 370 63.87 1.63 -35.07
N TYR A 371 63.83 0.45 -35.68
CA TYR A 371 62.59 -0.13 -36.23
C TYR A 371 61.58 -0.39 -35.11
N LEU A 372 62.01 -1.06 -34.02
CA LEU A 372 61.17 -1.33 -32.86
C LEU A 372 60.68 -0.05 -32.19
N GLN A 373 61.53 0.97 -32.05
CA GLN A 373 61.14 2.29 -31.55
C GLN A 373 60.04 2.92 -32.43
N LYS A 374 60.23 2.95 -33.76
CA LYS A 374 59.25 3.49 -34.72
C LYS A 374 57.91 2.73 -34.66
N THR A 375 57.93 1.39 -34.55
CA THR A 375 56.69 0.60 -34.39
C THR A 375 56.03 0.80 -33.01
N PHE A 376 56.81 0.96 -31.94
CA PHE A 376 56.29 1.25 -30.61
C PHE A 376 55.61 2.62 -30.55
N ASP A 377 56.24 3.66 -31.12
CA ASP A 377 55.67 5.01 -31.15
C ASP A 377 54.39 5.04 -32.00
N GLN A 378 54.37 4.35 -33.15
CA GLN A 378 53.15 4.18 -33.96
C GLN A 378 52.03 3.47 -33.18
N LEU A 379 52.33 2.37 -32.49
CA LEU A 379 51.35 1.63 -31.68
C LEU A 379 50.85 2.45 -30.49
N LYS A 380 51.73 3.21 -29.84
CA LYS A 380 51.38 4.08 -28.72
C LYS A 380 50.39 5.16 -29.15
N TYR A 381 50.72 5.96 -30.17
CA TYR A 381 49.83 7.04 -30.60
C TYR A 381 48.55 6.53 -31.28
N SER A 382 48.62 5.43 -32.03
CA SER A 382 47.43 4.76 -32.58
C SER A 382 46.48 4.32 -31.46
N ARG A 383 47.01 3.69 -30.40
CA ARG A 383 46.20 3.26 -29.26
C ARG A 383 45.65 4.44 -28.45
N GLU A 384 46.48 5.43 -28.13
CA GLU A 384 46.07 6.59 -27.33
C GLU A 384 44.98 7.41 -28.04
N VAL A 385 44.94 7.48 -29.37
CA VAL A 385 43.82 8.11 -30.10
C VAL A 385 42.56 7.23 -30.05
N ASN A 386 42.65 5.96 -30.45
CA ASN A 386 41.48 5.06 -30.51
C ASN A 386 40.83 4.82 -29.14
N ASP A 387 41.62 4.64 -28.08
CA ASP A 387 41.11 4.44 -26.72
C ASP A 387 40.41 5.72 -26.21
N ASN A 388 40.90 6.93 -26.56
CA ASN A 388 40.25 8.19 -26.14
C ASN A 388 38.99 8.52 -26.95
N GLU A 389 38.99 8.34 -28.28
CA GLU A 389 37.81 8.59 -29.11
C GLU A 389 36.67 7.62 -28.77
N SER A 390 36.96 6.33 -28.63
CA SER A 390 35.96 5.32 -28.23
C SER A 390 35.42 5.52 -26.81
N LEU A 391 36.24 5.98 -25.85
CA LEU A 391 35.76 6.39 -24.53
C LEU A 391 34.87 7.65 -24.59
N GLY A 392 35.17 8.59 -25.50
CA GLY A 392 34.32 9.75 -25.79
C GLY A 392 32.95 9.34 -26.33
N ASP A 393 32.91 8.48 -27.34
CA ASP A 393 31.68 7.97 -27.93
C ASP A 393 30.85 7.15 -26.92
N MET A 394 31.48 6.24 -26.18
CA MET A 394 30.79 5.46 -25.15
C MET A 394 30.21 6.36 -24.03
N LYS A 395 30.90 7.46 -23.69
CA LYS A 395 30.38 8.45 -22.73
C LYS A 395 29.20 9.24 -23.31
N THR A 396 29.27 9.73 -24.54
CA THR A 396 28.16 10.47 -25.14
C THR A 396 26.93 9.58 -25.38
N GLN A 397 27.13 8.31 -25.76
CA GLN A 397 26.07 7.31 -25.82
C GLN A 397 25.42 7.09 -24.45
N LEU A 398 26.21 6.93 -23.39
CA LEU A 398 25.71 6.76 -22.01
C LEU A 398 24.89 7.97 -21.56
N GLU A 399 25.39 9.19 -21.79
CA GLU A 399 24.64 10.42 -21.51
C GLU A 399 23.32 10.50 -22.30
N ASN A 400 23.33 10.09 -23.58
CA ASN A 400 22.13 10.10 -24.42
C ASN A 400 21.10 9.04 -24.02
N VAL A 401 21.55 7.84 -23.61
CA VAL A 401 20.68 6.82 -23.00
C VAL A 401 20.11 7.33 -21.67
N GLN A 402 20.91 8.00 -20.84
CA GLN A 402 20.44 8.55 -19.56
C GLN A 402 19.43 9.69 -19.76
N LYS A 403 19.63 10.58 -20.74
CA LYS A 403 18.64 11.60 -21.16
C LYS A 403 17.34 10.95 -21.63
N ARG A 404 17.40 9.89 -22.45
CA ARG A 404 16.22 9.11 -22.88
C ARG A 404 15.50 8.45 -21.71
N LEU A 405 16.22 7.90 -20.73
CA LEU A 405 15.62 7.30 -19.53
C LEU A 405 14.91 8.32 -18.62
N VAL A 406 15.44 9.54 -18.49
CA VAL A 406 14.76 10.63 -17.75
C VAL A 406 13.51 11.07 -18.50
N CYS A 407 13.61 11.35 -19.80
CA CYS A 407 12.47 11.75 -20.63
C CYS A 407 11.35 10.68 -20.64
N GLY A 408 11.71 9.40 -20.73
CA GLY A 408 10.77 8.28 -20.62
C GLY A 408 10.08 8.20 -19.25
N LYS A 409 10.81 8.43 -18.15
CA LYS A 409 10.23 8.50 -16.80
C LYS A 409 9.26 9.68 -16.65
N GLU A 410 9.59 10.84 -17.21
CA GLU A 410 8.69 12.01 -17.21
C GLU A 410 7.42 11.75 -18.06
N ALA A 411 7.55 11.10 -19.22
CA ALA A 411 6.41 10.72 -20.04
C ALA A 411 5.50 9.71 -19.33
N MET A 412 6.07 8.67 -18.71
CA MET A 412 5.32 7.71 -17.90
C MET A 412 4.66 8.36 -16.68
N ALA A 413 5.33 9.32 -16.02
CA ALA A 413 4.74 10.07 -14.91
C ALA A 413 3.54 10.92 -15.35
N LYS A 414 3.65 11.62 -16.49
CA LYS A 414 2.54 12.39 -17.11
C LYS A 414 1.38 11.49 -17.49
N SER A 415 1.66 10.36 -18.14
CA SER A 415 0.65 9.36 -18.50
C SER A 415 -0.04 8.77 -17.27
N ARG A 416 0.70 8.53 -16.18
CA ARG A 416 0.13 8.07 -14.92
C ARG A 416 -0.79 9.13 -14.30
N THR A 417 -0.34 10.38 -14.17
CA THR A 417 -1.20 11.45 -13.62
C THR A 417 -2.46 11.69 -14.44
N LEU A 418 -2.42 11.42 -15.75
CA LEU A 418 -3.56 11.49 -16.65
C LEU A 418 -4.52 10.29 -16.46
N LEU A 419 -3.99 9.08 -16.28
CA LEU A 419 -4.79 7.90 -15.92
C LEU A 419 -5.42 8.04 -14.54
N ASP A 420 -4.67 8.53 -13.54
CA ASP A 420 -5.17 8.84 -12.20
C ASP A 420 -6.32 9.87 -12.28
N SER A 421 -6.24 10.90 -13.15
CA SER A 421 -7.32 11.89 -13.31
C SER A 421 -8.49 11.42 -14.17
N ILE A 422 -8.29 10.48 -15.11
CA ILE A 422 -9.39 9.79 -15.79
C ILE A 422 -10.12 8.89 -14.80
N LYS A 423 -9.40 8.16 -13.95
CA LYS A 423 -9.97 7.25 -12.95
C LYS A 423 -10.86 7.97 -11.94
N THR A 424 -10.38 9.06 -11.34
CA THR A 424 -11.24 9.88 -10.45
C THR A 424 -12.38 10.56 -11.20
N GLY A 425 -12.19 10.92 -12.48
CA GLY A 425 -13.27 11.38 -13.35
C GLY A 425 -14.38 10.33 -13.56
N ILE A 426 -14.02 9.06 -13.75
CA ILE A 426 -14.95 7.93 -13.89
C ILE A 426 -15.65 7.65 -12.55
N GLU A 427 -14.92 7.65 -11.44
CA GLU A 427 -15.49 7.52 -10.09
C GLU A 427 -16.52 8.62 -9.81
N HIS A 428 -16.20 9.89 -10.10
CA HIS A 428 -17.14 11.00 -9.95
C HIS A 428 -18.33 10.97 -10.94
N LEU A 429 -18.18 10.35 -12.11
CA LEU A 429 -19.30 10.10 -13.02
C LEU A 429 -20.19 8.97 -12.49
N LYS A 430 -19.62 7.87 -11.98
CA LYS A 430 -20.37 6.82 -11.27
C LYS A 430 -21.18 7.42 -10.13
N ASP A 431 -20.54 8.16 -9.22
CA ASP A 431 -21.18 8.83 -8.08
C ASP A 431 -22.42 9.66 -8.46
N LYS A 432 -22.34 10.41 -9.57
CA LYS A 432 -23.44 11.23 -10.09
C LYS A 432 -24.54 10.41 -10.77
N LEU A 433 -24.18 9.27 -11.37
CA LEU A 433 -25.09 8.38 -12.11
C LEU A 433 -25.70 7.27 -11.23
N ASN A 434 -25.33 7.18 -9.95
CA ASN A 434 -25.94 6.27 -8.96
C ASN A 434 -27.45 6.48 -8.77
N SER A 435 -28.02 7.59 -9.25
CA SER A 435 -29.47 7.84 -9.26
C SER A 435 -30.22 7.17 -10.42
N ILE A 436 -29.50 6.58 -11.39
CA ILE A 436 -30.07 5.80 -12.50
C ILE A 436 -29.82 4.32 -12.23
N SER A 437 -30.88 3.59 -11.89
CA SER A 437 -30.91 2.12 -11.87
C SER A 437 -30.99 1.59 -13.30
N LEU A 438 -30.05 0.73 -13.68
CA LEU A 438 -30.23 -0.18 -14.82
C LEU A 438 -30.92 -1.46 -14.29
N GLY A 439 -31.31 -2.37 -15.19
CA GLY A 439 -32.00 -3.61 -14.78
C GLY A 439 -31.14 -4.53 -13.89
N GLU A 440 -31.81 -5.44 -13.17
CA GLU A 440 -31.27 -6.23 -12.04
C GLU A 440 -29.93 -6.97 -12.31
N ASP A 441 -29.63 -7.32 -13.56
CA ASP A 441 -28.36 -7.95 -13.96
C ASP A 441 -27.14 -7.00 -13.86
N VAL A 442 -27.34 -5.67 -13.85
CA VAL A 442 -26.28 -4.66 -13.93
C VAL A 442 -25.82 -4.18 -12.54
N ASP A 443 -26.71 -4.17 -11.55
CA ASP A 443 -26.41 -3.70 -10.18
C ASP A 443 -25.34 -4.57 -9.49
N LEU A 444 -25.11 -5.79 -9.96
CA LEU A 444 -24.02 -6.66 -9.50
C LEU A 444 -22.62 -6.09 -9.83
N LEU A 445 -22.46 -5.30 -10.91
CA LEU A 445 -21.20 -4.59 -11.19
C LEU A 445 -21.01 -3.35 -10.31
N GLU A 446 -22.06 -2.84 -9.65
CA GLU A 446 -21.97 -1.61 -8.87
C GLU A 446 -21.08 -1.77 -7.62
N ASN A 447 -20.87 -3.03 -7.19
CA ASN A 447 -20.01 -3.43 -6.06
C ASN A 447 -18.54 -3.69 -6.44
N LEU A 448 -18.12 -3.49 -7.69
CA LEU A 448 -16.72 -3.69 -8.08
C LEU A 448 -15.80 -2.61 -7.48
N ASP A 449 -14.79 -3.07 -6.72
CA ASP A 449 -13.74 -2.23 -6.14
C ASP A 449 -13.02 -1.42 -7.23
N SER A 450 -12.90 -0.10 -7.04
CA SER A 450 -12.15 0.78 -7.95
C SER A 450 -10.63 0.62 -7.82
N THR A 451 -10.12 -0.38 -7.10
CA THR A 451 -8.69 -0.56 -6.83
C THR A 451 -7.93 -1.30 -7.94
N SER A 452 -8.62 -2.05 -8.82
CA SER A 452 -8.01 -2.68 -9.99
C SER A 452 -7.87 -1.68 -11.15
N ASP A 453 -6.89 -1.88 -12.03
CA ASP A 453 -6.81 -1.16 -13.32
C ASP A 453 -7.72 -1.81 -14.37
N GLU A 454 -8.07 -3.09 -14.19
CA GLU A 454 -8.93 -3.85 -15.10
C GLU A 454 -10.42 -3.48 -14.91
N SER A 455 -10.86 -3.22 -13.66
CA SER A 455 -12.22 -2.74 -13.39
C SER A 455 -12.47 -1.31 -13.86
N VAL A 456 -11.45 -0.51 -14.19
CA VAL A 456 -11.65 0.86 -14.73
C VAL A 456 -12.35 0.83 -16.10
N LEU A 457 -12.10 -0.20 -16.92
CA LEU A 457 -12.77 -0.36 -18.22
C LEU A 457 -14.23 -0.82 -18.05
N GLU A 458 -14.49 -1.70 -17.08
CA GLU A 458 -15.84 -2.17 -16.73
C GLU A 458 -16.68 -1.03 -16.12
N LEU A 459 -16.08 -0.22 -15.25
CA LEU A 459 -16.70 1.00 -14.72
C LEU A 459 -16.96 2.05 -15.81
N PHE A 460 -16.09 2.15 -16.82
CA PHE A 460 -16.31 3.03 -17.97
C PHE A 460 -17.50 2.57 -18.82
N SER A 461 -17.64 1.26 -19.10
CA SER A 461 -18.78 0.73 -19.87
C SER A 461 -20.11 0.79 -19.10
N LEU A 462 -20.07 0.65 -17.76
CA LEU A 462 -21.20 0.91 -16.87
C LEU A 462 -21.65 2.39 -16.94
N VAL A 463 -20.70 3.32 -16.85
CA VAL A 463 -20.96 4.77 -16.98
C VAL A 463 -21.50 5.11 -18.38
N GLU A 464 -20.92 4.54 -19.45
CA GLU A 464 -21.41 4.71 -20.82
C GLU A 464 -22.87 4.21 -20.97
N SER A 465 -23.21 3.10 -20.32
CA SER A 465 -24.55 2.52 -20.35
C SER A 465 -25.57 3.40 -19.59
N LYS A 466 -25.23 3.87 -18.38
CA LYS A 466 -26.08 4.81 -17.62
C LYS A 466 -26.25 6.16 -18.37
N LEU A 467 -25.23 6.62 -19.08
CA LEU A 467 -25.30 7.82 -19.92
C LEU A 467 -26.18 7.65 -21.16
N LYS A 468 -26.24 6.46 -21.78
CA LYS A 468 -27.15 6.18 -22.90
C LYS A 468 -28.61 6.23 -22.48
N CYS A 469 -28.97 5.57 -21.38
CA CYS A 469 -30.35 5.61 -20.89
C CYS A 469 -30.76 7.01 -20.39
N LEU A 470 -29.81 7.83 -19.91
CA LEU A 470 -30.07 9.26 -19.69
C LEU A 470 -30.35 10.02 -21.00
N LEU A 471 -29.59 9.75 -22.07
CA LEU A 471 -29.79 10.40 -23.36
C LEU A 471 -31.15 10.03 -23.97
N GLU A 472 -31.54 8.75 -23.86
CA GLU A 472 -32.86 8.24 -24.27
C GLU A 472 -33.98 8.92 -23.46
N GLY A 473 -33.91 8.91 -22.13
CA GLY A 473 -34.88 9.57 -21.23
C GLY A 473 -34.86 11.11 -21.23
N VAL A 474 -34.02 11.72 -22.06
CA VAL A 474 -34.02 13.16 -22.43
C VAL A 474 -34.57 13.36 -23.85
N GLN A 475 -34.34 12.44 -24.78
CA GLN A 475 -34.98 12.46 -26.11
C GLN A 475 -36.50 12.24 -26.07
N GLU A 476 -37.01 11.56 -25.04
CA GLU A 476 -38.46 11.39 -24.80
C GLU A 476 -39.17 12.65 -24.24
N LYS A 477 -38.49 13.80 -24.12
CA LYS A 477 -39.03 15.03 -23.52
C LYS A 477 -38.78 16.24 -24.40
N ASP A 478 -39.76 17.13 -24.49
CA ASP A 478 -39.63 18.35 -25.27
C ASP A 478 -38.62 19.31 -24.62
N PHE A 479 -37.54 19.58 -25.34
CA PHE A 479 -36.45 20.46 -24.90
C PHE A 479 -36.93 21.88 -24.57
N GLU A 480 -37.99 22.35 -25.21
CA GLU A 480 -38.56 23.68 -24.97
C GLU A 480 -39.28 23.76 -23.61
N GLU A 481 -40.00 22.70 -23.21
CA GLU A 481 -40.66 22.63 -21.89
C GLU A 481 -39.62 22.49 -20.75
N ILE A 482 -38.56 21.71 -20.98
CA ILE A 482 -37.41 21.63 -20.06
C ILE A 482 -36.67 22.98 -19.97
N SER A 483 -36.51 23.71 -21.08
CA SER A 483 -35.81 25.00 -21.08
C SER A 483 -36.55 26.05 -20.25
N MET A 484 -37.90 26.11 -20.32
CA MET A 484 -38.69 26.99 -19.45
C MET A 484 -38.53 26.61 -17.97
N LEU A 485 -38.59 25.32 -17.64
CA LEU A 485 -38.37 24.83 -16.27
C LEU A 485 -36.96 25.11 -15.72
N ILE A 486 -35.96 25.29 -16.58
CA ILE A 486 -34.59 25.69 -16.19
C ILE A 486 -34.49 27.20 -15.95
N GLU A 487 -35.34 28.02 -16.59
CA GLU A 487 -35.40 29.48 -16.41
C GLU A 487 -36.23 29.91 -15.17
N GLU A 488 -36.90 28.99 -14.47
CA GLU A 488 -37.61 29.26 -13.22
C GLU A 488 -36.66 29.30 -11.99
N ASP A 489 -36.65 30.41 -11.24
CA ASP A 489 -35.79 30.59 -10.04
C ASP A 489 -36.00 29.49 -8.95
N GLU A 490 -37.18 28.87 -8.90
CA GLU A 490 -37.45 27.75 -7.99
C GLU A 490 -36.66 26.48 -8.35
N PHE A 491 -36.31 26.29 -9.62
CA PHE A 491 -35.47 25.18 -10.08
C PHE A 491 -34.01 25.36 -9.65
N HIS A 492 -33.47 26.58 -9.75
CA HIS A 492 -32.12 26.90 -9.27
C HIS A 492 -31.98 26.71 -7.76
N THR A 493 -32.92 27.23 -6.96
CA THR A 493 -32.88 27.10 -5.49
C THR A 493 -33.08 25.66 -5.02
N THR A 494 -33.91 24.86 -5.71
CA THR A 494 -34.07 23.42 -5.39
C THR A 494 -32.92 22.54 -5.91
N LEU A 495 -32.15 23.01 -6.90
CA LEU A 495 -30.88 22.39 -7.33
C LEU A 495 -29.78 22.62 -6.30
N GLU A 496 -29.54 23.85 -5.85
CA GLU A 496 -28.51 24.16 -4.85
C GLU A 496 -28.69 23.35 -3.56
N GLY A 497 -29.94 23.22 -3.09
CA GLY A 497 -30.28 22.41 -1.91
C GLY A 497 -30.09 20.89 -2.06
N LYS A 498 -29.71 20.38 -3.25
CA LYS A 498 -29.54 18.95 -3.55
C LYS A 498 -28.16 18.57 -4.10
N GLN A 499 -27.21 19.51 -4.24
CA GLN A 499 -25.91 19.19 -4.81
C GLN A 499 -25.02 18.37 -3.84
N PRO A 500 -24.39 17.26 -4.28
CA PRO A 500 -23.38 16.59 -3.49
C PRO A 500 -22.10 17.44 -3.38
N PHE A 501 -21.37 17.30 -2.27
CA PHE A 501 -20.24 18.18 -1.90
C PHE A 501 -19.09 18.25 -2.92
N ASN A 502 -18.97 17.25 -3.80
CA ASN A 502 -17.90 17.12 -4.80
C ASN A 502 -18.29 17.69 -6.18
N ASN A 503 -19.23 18.64 -6.26
CA ASN A 503 -19.76 19.10 -7.54
C ASN A 503 -18.83 20.09 -8.28
N ALA A 504 -17.85 19.56 -9.00
CA ALA A 504 -17.04 20.34 -9.94
C ALA A 504 -17.94 20.94 -11.04
N GLN A 505 -17.99 22.27 -11.11
CA GLN A 505 -18.67 23.01 -12.17
C GLN A 505 -17.92 22.83 -13.50
N PHE A 506 -18.51 22.08 -14.43
CA PHE A 506 -18.04 22.06 -15.81
C PHE A 506 -18.44 23.37 -16.50
N GLN A 507 -17.54 24.35 -16.47
CA GLN A 507 -17.70 25.59 -17.21
C GLN A 507 -17.56 25.28 -18.71
N SER A 508 -18.69 25.22 -19.42
CA SER A 508 -18.71 24.88 -20.85
C SER A 508 -17.94 25.91 -21.66
N ALA A 509 -17.14 25.44 -22.64
CA ALA A 509 -16.28 26.27 -23.47
C ALA A 509 -17.06 27.05 -24.57
N SER A 510 -18.24 27.58 -24.22
CA SER A 510 -19.23 28.17 -25.13
C SER A 510 -19.49 29.67 -24.88
N SER A 511 -18.47 30.41 -24.41
CA SER A 511 -18.50 31.88 -24.33
C SER A 511 -17.19 32.49 -24.83
N LYS A 512 -17.23 33.09 -26.02
CA LYS A 512 -16.08 33.78 -26.63
C LYS A 512 -15.89 35.19 -26.02
N GLN A 513 -15.18 35.30 -24.88
CA GLN A 513 -14.42 36.52 -24.52
C GLN A 513 -13.58 36.35 -23.23
N GLN A 514 -12.41 35.70 -23.34
CA GLN A 514 -11.22 36.06 -22.54
C GLN A 514 -9.94 35.44 -23.13
N VAL A 515 -9.40 36.11 -24.14
CA VAL A 515 -7.95 36.08 -24.40
C VAL A 515 -7.27 36.86 -23.26
N ASP A 516 -5.98 36.62 -23.01
CA ASP A 516 -5.14 37.33 -22.01
C ASP A 516 -5.39 37.07 -20.50
N SER A 517 -5.47 35.79 -20.11
CA SER A 517 -5.28 35.38 -18.69
C SER A 517 -4.08 34.43 -18.46
N LEU A 518 -3.72 33.60 -19.44
CA LEU A 518 -2.66 32.59 -19.26
C LEU A 518 -1.22 33.13 -19.35
N TYR A 519 -0.98 34.23 -20.09
CA TYR A 519 0.36 34.82 -20.20
C TYR A 519 0.77 35.59 -18.93
N VAL A 520 -0.14 36.42 -18.40
CA VAL A 520 0.09 37.26 -17.21
C VAL A 520 0.52 36.43 -15.99
N ASN A 521 -0.06 35.25 -15.81
CA ASN A 521 0.24 34.37 -14.68
C ASN A 521 1.68 33.84 -14.67
N GLN A 522 2.33 33.62 -15.83
CA GLN A 522 3.75 33.23 -15.85
C GLN A 522 4.69 34.37 -15.46
N GLU A 523 4.35 35.61 -15.81
CA GLU A 523 5.15 36.78 -15.44
C GLU A 523 5.01 37.12 -13.96
N ILE A 524 3.77 37.08 -13.42
CA ILE A 524 3.52 37.22 -11.98
C ILE A 524 4.26 36.13 -11.19
N ALA A 525 4.31 34.89 -11.67
CA ALA A 525 5.09 33.81 -11.04
C ALA A 525 6.61 34.09 -11.01
N LYS A 526 7.18 34.66 -12.08
CA LYS A 526 8.58 35.11 -12.11
C LYS A 526 8.81 36.30 -11.16
N PHE A 527 7.91 37.28 -11.16
CA PHE A 527 8.01 38.48 -10.31
C PHE A 527 7.89 38.15 -8.83
N ASN A 528 7.00 37.23 -8.44
CA ASN A 528 6.87 36.75 -7.06
C ASN A 528 8.10 35.96 -6.59
N LYS A 529 8.72 35.14 -7.45
CA LYS A 529 10.03 34.52 -7.14
C LYS A 529 11.12 35.57 -6.92
N SER A 530 11.16 36.61 -7.75
CA SER A 530 12.09 37.73 -7.57
C SER A 530 11.85 38.47 -6.24
N ARG A 531 10.61 38.82 -5.92
CA ARG A 531 10.21 39.47 -4.65
C ARG A 531 10.57 38.61 -3.42
N ALA A 532 10.42 37.29 -3.51
CA ALA A 532 10.81 36.38 -2.43
C ALA A 532 12.33 36.32 -2.23
N MET A 533 13.11 36.33 -3.31
CA MET A 533 14.58 36.41 -3.23
C MET A 533 15.06 37.77 -2.72
N LEU A 534 14.42 38.88 -3.13
CA LEU A 534 14.69 40.21 -2.59
C LEU A 534 14.43 40.26 -1.08
N LYS A 535 13.30 39.72 -0.62
CA LYS A 535 12.96 39.65 0.82
C LYS A 535 13.97 38.82 1.62
N LYS A 536 14.41 37.66 1.10
CA LYS A 536 15.49 36.87 1.71
C LYS A 536 16.82 37.61 1.74
N ARG A 537 17.18 38.35 0.69
CA ARG A 537 18.41 39.15 0.63
C ARG A 537 18.36 40.33 1.61
N SER A 538 17.24 41.03 1.72
CA SER A 538 17.07 42.10 2.71
C SER A 538 17.06 41.57 4.16
N GLN A 539 16.48 40.40 4.40
CA GLN A 539 16.56 39.75 5.72
C GLN A 539 18.00 39.43 6.11
N LYS A 540 18.79 38.82 5.22
CA LYS A 540 20.23 38.58 5.47
C LYS A 540 21.00 39.87 5.75
N ILE A 541 20.76 40.93 4.98
CA ILE A 541 21.41 42.25 5.22
C ILE A 541 21.02 42.79 6.61
N ILE A 542 19.76 42.67 7.02
CA ILE A 542 19.30 43.09 8.36
C ILE A 542 19.92 42.21 9.47
N GLU A 543 20.10 40.92 9.23
CA GLU A 543 20.76 39.99 10.16
C GLU A 543 22.27 40.31 10.31
N GLU A 544 22.98 40.56 9.20
CA GLU A 544 24.37 41.04 9.21
C GLU A 544 24.53 42.39 9.92
N TYR A 545 23.60 43.34 9.70
CA TYR A 545 23.60 44.63 10.40
C TYR A 545 23.25 44.51 11.90
N LYS A 546 22.48 43.49 12.30
CA LYS A 546 22.24 43.19 13.72
C LYS A 546 23.47 42.55 14.37
N GLN A 547 24.14 41.63 13.68
CA GLN A 547 25.39 41.02 14.17
C GLN A 547 26.49 42.07 14.33
N LYS A 548 26.65 42.98 13.36
CA LYS A 548 27.55 44.15 13.41
C LYS A 548 27.12 45.28 14.36
N ARG A 549 26.17 45.01 15.28
CA ARG A 549 25.77 45.87 16.40
C ARG A 549 25.89 45.17 17.76
N ILE A 550 26.38 43.92 17.78
CA ILE A 550 26.58 43.08 18.97
C ILE A 550 28.11 42.82 19.17
N HIS A 551 28.93 43.39 18.30
CA HIS A 551 30.34 43.70 18.45
C HIS A 551 30.53 45.20 18.17
#